data_AF-A0A9W6WL15-F1
#
_entry.id   AF-A0A9W6WL15-F1
#
_cell.length_a   1.000
_cell.length_b   1.000
_cell.length_c   1.000
_cell.angle_alpha   90.00
_cell.angle_beta   90.00
_cell.angle_gamma   90.00
#
_symmetry.space_group_name_H-M   'P 1'
#
loop_
_entity.id
_entity.type
_entity.pdbx_description
1 polymer ?
#
loop_
_entity_poly.entity_id
_entity_poly.type
_entity_poly.pdbx_seq_one_letter_code
_entity_poly.pdbx_strand_id
1 'polypeptide(L)'
;MISNAPMYPGAKDPTDKQPVPHPYRKKSAADYNIVTNIPHNGTSAPAPSTSGSPSPKPYREFNILTNKYQEAAQAKRIAAQKYFKTRTFDPVRITYVDEDRERDFLIRRHKEQQIHGKDRVLLLPPREQFSEGRLYNILNQRVINPTKLATMNEKDQRTLNKIKKTAYETKMREVGENLQARETDLCLNRYAHERHIQSQLHEYDVLSNQPYVGRDAKPIVHPRTHAALTAWQTIESGLLVNNRIAPKSASASLVNSSTSQSRPSTQQVRDTGTGVKKSNVLVVEHSPGTIQVC
;
A
#
# COMPACT_ATOMS: atom_id res chain seq x y z
N MET A 1 7.64 35.07 14.88
CA MET A 1 6.30 34.88 14.28
C MET A 1 6.27 33.50 13.67
N ILE A 2 5.50 32.56 14.23
CA ILE A 2 5.42 31.18 13.72
C ILE A 2 4.26 31.13 12.73
N SER A 3 4.59 30.87 11.46
CA SER A 3 3.64 30.80 10.35
C SER A 3 2.98 29.42 10.32
N ASN A 4 1.68 29.36 10.60
CA ASN A 4 0.85 28.15 10.48
C ASN A 4 0.38 27.96 9.02
N ALA A 5 1.33 27.83 8.09
CA ALA A 5 1.01 27.51 6.71
C ALA A 5 0.98 25.98 6.53
N PRO A 6 -0.03 25.40 5.88
CA PRO A 6 -0.08 23.96 5.62
C PRO A 6 1.06 23.53 4.68
N MET A 7 1.70 22.41 5.02
CA MET A 7 2.90 21.91 4.33
C MET A 7 2.64 21.47 2.88
N TYR A 8 1.38 21.19 2.51
CA TYR A 8 0.95 20.89 1.14
C TYR A 8 -0.48 21.37 0.86
N PRO A 9 -0.82 21.71 -0.40
CA PRO A 9 -2.19 22.07 -0.78
C PRO A 9 -3.14 20.89 -0.53
N GLY A 10 -4.08 21.05 0.41
CA GLY A 10 -5.09 20.03 0.75
C GLY A 10 -4.84 19.24 2.04
N ALA A 11 -3.75 19.48 2.75
CA ALA A 11 -3.58 18.94 4.10
C ALA A 11 -4.53 19.65 5.08
N LYS A 12 -5.50 18.92 5.64
CA LYS A 12 -6.35 19.42 6.72
C LYS A 12 -5.58 19.36 8.03
N ASP A 13 -5.52 20.47 8.76
CA ASP A 13 -4.89 20.53 10.07
C ASP A 13 -5.60 19.57 11.03
N PRO A 14 -4.90 18.82 11.90
CA PRO A 14 -5.54 17.95 12.89
C PRO A 14 -6.37 18.74 13.93
N THR A 15 -6.18 20.05 13.98
CA THR A 15 -6.96 21.04 14.75
C THR A 15 -8.24 21.48 14.05
N ASP A 16 -8.40 21.26 12.74
CA ASP A 16 -9.62 21.55 11.96
C ASP A 16 -10.68 20.48 12.15
N LYS A 17 -11.02 20.17 13.40
CA LYS A 17 -12.26 19.44 13.69
C LYS A 17 -13.40 20.38 13.39
N GLN A 18 -14.06 20.18 12.25
CA GLN A 18 -15.34 20.80 11.95
C GLN A 18 -16.25 20.66 13.17
N PRO A 19 -16.79 21.76 13.73
CA PRO A 19 -17.66 21.70 14.89
C PRO A 19 -18.86 20.82 14.54
N VAL A 20 -18.94 19.63 15.13
CA VAL A 20 -20.07 18.73 14.93
C VAL A 20 -21.31 19.43 15.48
N PRO A 21 -22.32 19.74 14.65
CA PRO A 21 -23.52 20.40 15.12
C PRO A 21 -24.22 19.45 16.10
N HIS A 22 -24.26 19.82 17.37
CA HIS A 22 -25.00 19.05 18.36
C HIS A 22 -26.49 19.26 18.06
N PRO A 23 -27.31 18.20 17.87
CA PRO A 23 -28.70 18.33 17.42
C PRO A 23 -29.56 19.21 18.36
N TYR A 24 -29.19 19.24 19.64
CA TYR A 24 -29.87 20.03 20.67
C TYR A 24 -29.24 21.41 20.92
N ARG A 25 -28.10 21.74 20.28
CA ARG A 25 -27.48 23.07 20.36
C ARG A 25 -28.02 23.91 19.21
N LYS A 26 -29.23 24.44 19.38
CA LYS A 26 -29.73 25.55 18.55
C LYS A 26 -28.69 26.67 18.65
N LYS A 27 -28.38 27.33 17.51
CA LYS A 27 -27.39 28.42 17.42
C LYS A 27 -27.59 29.37 18.61
N SER A 28 -26.68 29.32 19.59
CA SER A 28 -26.80 30.09 20.83
C SER A 28 -26.44 31.57 20.64
N ALA A 29 -26.24 32.00 19.39
CA ALA A 29 -26.03 33.39 18.98
C ALA A 29 -27.35 34.06 18.55
N ALA A 30 -28.50 33.53 18.98
CA ALA A 30 -29.75 34.25 18.92
C ALA A 30 -29.92 34.98 20.26
N ASP A 31 -29.94 36.31 20.22
CA ASP A 31 -30.30 37.10 21.39
C ASP A 31 -31.80 36.90 21.64
N TYR A 32 -32.12 36.26 22.77
CA TYR A 32 -33.48 36.06 23.22
C TYR A 32 -33.87 37.18 24.17
N ASN A 33 -35.08 37.70 24.00
CA ASN A 33 -35.67 38.52 25.05
C ASN A 33 -35.96 37.63 26.27
N ILE A 34 -35.30 37.87 27.40
CA ILE A 34 -35.36 37.02 28.61
C ILE A 34 -36.76 37.03 29.27
N VAL A 35 -37.60 38.01 28.93
CA VAL A 35 -38.97 38.13 29.46
C VAL A 35 -39.99 37.41 28.56
N THR A 36 -39.84 37.49 27.24
CA THR A 36 -40.83 36.93 26.28
C THR A 36 -40.35 35.67 25.55
N ASN A 37 -39.07 35.32 25.67
CA ASN A 37 -38.41 34.15 25.08
C ASN A 37 -38.52 34.04 23.54
N ILE A 38 -38.64 35.17 22.84
CA ILE A 38 -38.70 35.25 21.37
C ILE A 38 -37.29 35.58 20.82
N PRO A 39 -36.78 34.88 19.79
CA PRO A 39 -35.48 35.17 19.18
C PRO A 39 -35.54 36.37 18.23
N HIS A 40 -34.52 37.24 18.28
CA HIS A 40 -34.34 38.27 17.26
C HIS A 40 -33.77 37.65 15.96
N ASN A 41 -34.62 37.38 14.97
CA ASN A 41 -34.19 36.97 13.64
C ASN A 41 -33.75 38.21 12.83
N GLY A 42 -32.44 38.40 12.67
CA GLY A 42 -31.91 39.47 11.84
C GLY A 42 -32.13 39.18 10.35
N THR A 43 -32.98 39.96 9.67
CA THR A 43 -32.88 40.29 8.24
C THR A 43 -33.67 41.58 7.94
N SER A 44 -33.03 42.49 7.18
CA SER A 44 -33.51 43.65 6.40
C SER A 44 -33.74 45.05 7.04
N ALA A 45 -32.86 45.96 6.58
CA ALA A 45 -32.95 47.41 6.34
C ALA A 45 -32.83 48.42 7.52
N PRO A 46 -32.06 49.53 7.35
CA PRO A 46 -31.78 50.49 8.40
C PRO A 46 -32.91 51.52 8.53
N ALA A 47 -33.48 51.62 9.72
CA ALA A 47 -34.36 52.73 10.12
C ALA A 47 -33.62 53.62 11.13
N PRO A 48 -33.92 54.93 11.15
CA PRO A 48 -33.04 55.95 11.71
C PRO A 48 -32.93 55.84 13.23
N SER A 49 -31.74 56.18 13.70
CA SER A 49 -31.35 56.38 15.09
C SER A 49 -32.41 57.11 15.90
N THR A 50 -33.14 56.40 16.75
CA THR A 50 -33.77 57.00 17.93
C THR A 50 -33.93 55.96 19.04
N SER A 51 -33.54 56.39 20.24
CA SER A 51 -33.89 55.84 21.56
C SER A 51 -33.38 54.45 21.93
N GLY A 52 -32.30 54.46 22.72
CA GLY A 52 -32.30 53.86 24.05
C GLY A 52 -32.51 52.35 24.13
N SER A 53 -31.41 51.62 24.32
CA SER A 53 -31.45 50.37 25.09
C SER A 53 -32.24 50.63 26.38
N PRO A 54 -33.38 49.95 26.64
CA PRO A 54 -34.03 50.07 27.93
C PRO A 54 -33.06 49.49 28.93
N SER A 55 -32.44 50.34 29.74
CA SER A 55 -31.75 49.91 30.94
C SER A 55 -32.68 48.96 31.69
N PRO A 56 -32.19 47.82 32.22
CA PRO A 56 -33.01 46.96 33.04
C PRO A 56 -33.46 47.80 34.23
N LYS A 57 -34.69 48.32 34.18
CA LYS A 57 -35.26 49.08 35.28
C LYS A 57 -35.17 48.15 36.50
N PRO A 58 -34.59 48.59 37.63
CA PRO A 58 -34.54 47.78 38.83
C PRO A 58 -35.98 47.38 39.14
N TYR A 59 -36.23 46.06 39.17
CA TYR A 59 -37.55 45.51 39.44
C TYR A 59 -37.97 46.00 40.84
N ARG A 60 -38.91 46.93 40.91
CA ARG A 60 -39.35 47.48 42.21
C ARG A 60 -40.09 46.37 42.96
N GLU A 61 -39.59 46.07 44.15
CA GLU A 61 -40.23 45.14 45.09
C GLU A 61 -41.62 45.62 45.54
N PHE A 62 -41.94 46.89 45.33
CA PHE A 62 -43.22 47.51 45.67
C PHE A 62 -44.06 47.79 44.42
N ASN A 63 -45.27 47.22 44.36
CA ASN A 63 -46.21 47.47 43.28
C ASN A 63 -47.09 48.68 43.62
N ILE A 64 -46.85 49.78 42.91
CA ILE A 64 -47.51 51.08 43.13
C ILE A 64 -49.02 51.02 42.81
N LEU A 65 -49.44 50.13 41.90
CA LEU A 65 -50.86 49.98 41.52
C LEU A 65 -51.66 49.18 42.54
N THR A 66 -51.02 48.22 43.21
CA THR A 66 -51.69 47.36 44.23
C THR A 66 -51.32 47.75 45.66
N ASN A 67 -50.48 48.77 45.84
CA ASN A 67 -49.98 49.29 47.12
C ASN A 67 -49.42 48.18 48.04
N LYS A 68 -48.78 47.16 47.46
CA LYS A 68 -48.32 45.95 48.16
C LYS A 68 -46.90 45.61 47.72
N TYR A 69 -46.09 45.15 48.66
CA TYR A 69 -44.79 44.53 48.36
C TYR A 69 -45.01 43.18 47.68
N GLN A 70 -44.20 42.87 46.68
CA GLN A 70 -44.10 41.52 46.14
C GLN A 70 -43.57 40.62 47.23
N GLU A 71 -44.40 39.68 47.66
CA GLU A 71 -44.06 38.73 48.69
C GLU A 71 -42.88 37.86 48.20
N ALA A 72 -41.72 37.96 48.87
CA ALA A 72 -40.49 37.28 48.46
C ALA A 72 -40.66 35.76 48.27
N ALA A 73 -41.61 35.16 48.98
CA ALA A 73 -41.98 33.75 48.81
C ALA A 73 -42.60 33.46 47.43
N GLN A 74 -43.45 34.35 46.91
CA GLN A 74 -44.07 34.18 45.59
C GLN A 74 -43.05 34.34 44.46
N ALA A 75 -42.16 35.33 44.58
CA ALA A 75 -41.07 35.52 43.63
C ALA A 75 -40.13 34.30 43.58
N LYS A 76 -39.77 33.74 44.74
CA LYS A 76 -38.99 32.49 44.84
C LYS A 76 -39.70 31.30 44.19
N ARG A 77 -41.03 31.15 44.40
CA ARG A 77 -41.82 30.09 43.75
C ARG A 77 -41.84 30.23 42.22
N ILE A 78 -42.04 31.43 41.70
CA ILE A 78 -42.04 31.70 40.26
C ILE A 78 -40.66 31.44 39.66
N ALA A 79 -39.59 31.88 40.33
CA ALA A 79 -38.22 31.62 39.90
C ALA A 79 -37.90 30.12 39.87
N ALA A 80 -38.30 29.38 40.90
CA ALA A 80 -38.14 27.92 40.95
C ALA A 80 -38.90 27.22 39.82
N GLN A 81 -40.15 27.61 39.55
CA GLN A 81 -40.94 27.05 38.45
C GLN A 81 -40.31 27.32 37.08
N LYS A 82 -39.77 28.53 36.87
CA LYS A 82 -39.05 28.87 35.63
C LYS A 82 -37.76 28.05 35.51
N TYR A 83 -37.02 27.89 36.60
CA TYR A 83 -35.80 27.09 36.65
C TYR A 83 -36.05 25.62 36.28
N PHE A 84 -37.06 24.97 36.86
CA PHE A 84 -37.36 23.57 36.54
C PHE A 84 -37.85 23.37 35.10
N LYS A 85 -38.49 24.38 34.49
CA LYS A 85 -38.96 24.32 33.09
C LYS A 85 -37.82 24.44 32.07
N THR A 86 -36.75 25.16 32.38
CA THR A 86 -35.63 25.36 31.46
C THR A 86 -34.45 24.44 31.72
N ARG A 87 -34.47 23.71 32.84
CA ARG A 87 -33.41 22.79 33.23
C ARG A 87 -33.40 21.57 32.32
N THR A 88 -32.30 21.41 31.58
CA THR A 88 -32.08 20.25 30.71
C THR A 88 -31.34 19.10 31.41
N PHE A 89 -30.57 19.41 32.46
CA PHE A 89 -29.73 18.45 33.17
C PHE A 89 -29.99 18.52 34.68
N ASP A 90 -30.14 17.36 35.31
CA ASP A 90 -30.30 17.24 36.76
C ASP A 90 -28.94 16.97 37.43
N PRO A 91 -28.33 17.95 38.12
CA PRO A 91 -27.03 17.75 38.77
C PRO A 91 -27.10 16.80 39.97
N VAL A 92 -28.28 16.58 40.57
CA VAL A 92 -28.42 15.68 41.73
C VAL A 92 -28.41 14.22 41.28
N ARG A 93 -29.15 13.93 40.21
CA ARG A 93 -29.23 12.58 39.62
C ARG A 93 -28.11 12.30 38.62
N ILE A 94 -27.42 13.35 38.16
CA ILE A 94 -26.38 13.29 37.12
C ILE A 94 -26.95 12.71 35.81
N THR A 95 -28.22 13.03 35.51
CA THR A 95 -28.92 12.58 34.30
C THR A 95 -29.60 13.75 33.60
N TYR A 96 -29.80 13.63 32.29
CA TYR A 96 -30.67 14.57 31.58
C TYR A 96 -32.12 14.43 32.06
N VAL A 97 -32.84 15.55 32.10
CA VAL A 97 -34.27 15.58 32.47
C VAL A 97 -35.11 14.93 31.37
N ASP A 98 -34.70 15.11 30.11
CA ASP A 98 -35.32 14.48 28.94
C ASP A 98 -34.77 13.06 28.75
N GLU A 99 -35.65 12.06 28.76
CA GLU A 99 -35.27 10.64 28.67
C GLU A 99 -34.58 10.29 27.34
N ASP A 100 -35.05 10.82 26.22
CA ASP A 100 -34.48 10.55 24.89
C ASP A 100 -33.04 11.07 24.78
N ARG A 101 -32.78 12.23 25.40
CA ARG A 101 -31.44 12.83 25.43
C ARG A 101 -30.49 12.03 26.31
N GLU A 102 -30.99 11.45 27.40
CA GLU A 102 -30.21 10.54 28.23
C GLU A 102 -29.85 9.26 27.46
N ARG A 103 -30.82 8.65 26.74
CA ARG A 103 -30.56 7.47 25.90
C ARG A 103 -29.48 7.76 24.85
N ASP A 104 -29.58 8.88 24.14
CA ASP A 104 -28.57 9.32 23.16
C ASP A 104 -27.19 9.49 23.79
N PHE A 105 -27.13 10.11 24.97
CA PHE A 105 -25.89 10.32 25.71
C PHE A 105 -25.26 9.00 26.13
N LEU A 106 -26.03 8.06 26.67
CA LEU A 106 -25.55 6.74 27.06
C LEU A 106 -25.02 5.94 25.87
N ILE A 107 -25.73 5.97 24.73
CA ILE A 107 -25.27 5.32 23.50
C ILE A 107 -23.94 5.93 23.03
N ARG A 108 -23.83 7.27 23.02
CA ARG A 108 -22.60 7.96 22.62
C ARG A 108 -21.45 7.63 23.57
N ARG A 109 -21.68 7.73 24.88
CA ARG A 109 -20.70 7.42 25.92
C ARG A 109 -20.20 5.98 25.80
N HIS A 110 -21.09 5.03 25.56
CA HIS A 110 -20.72 3.63 25.36
C HIS A 110 -19.86 3.45 24.10
N LYS A 111 -20.21 4.09 22.98
CA LYS A 111 -19.38 4.10 21.77
C LYS A 111 -18.00 4.70 22.01
N GLU A 112 -17.94 5.84 22.70
CA GLU A 112 -16.68 6.50 23.06
C GLU A 112 -15.83 5.61 23.97
N GLN A 113 -16.43 4.95 24.97
CA GLN A 113 -15.73 4.04 25.87
C GLN A 113 -15.16 2.83 25.13
N GLN A 114 -15.84 2.30 24.11
CA GLN A 114 -15.32 1.21 23.28
C GLN A 114 -14.15 1.62 22.37
N ILE A 115 -14.07 2.91 22.02
CA ILE A 115 -12.97 3.47 21.23
C ILE A 115 -11.82 3.90 22.15
N HIS A 116 -12.15 4.35 23.37
CA HIS A 116 -11.21 4.85 24.35
C HIS A 116 -10.11 3.81 24.63
N GLY A 117 -8.86 4.21 24.39
CA GLY A 117 -7.69 3.34 24.56
C GLY A 117 -7.21 2.63 23.29
N LYS A 118 -8.06 2.43 22.27
CA LYS A 118 -7.61 1.90 20.97
C LYS A 118 -6.69 2.88 20.26
N ASP A 119 -7.01 4.17 20.33
CA ASP A 119 -6.19 5.24 19.74
C ASP A 119 -4.80 5.32 20.37
N ARG A 120 -4.65 4.97 21.65
CA ARG A 120 -3.34 4.96 22.32
C ARG A 120 -2.37 3.96 21.68
N VAL A 121 -2.89 2.86 21.13
CA VAL A 121 -2.09 1.87 20.40
C VAL A 121 -1.57 2.45 19.08
N LEU A 122 -2.29 3.38 18.46
CA LEU A 122 -1.87 4.06 17.23
C LEU A 122 -0.80 5.12 17.46
N LEU A 123 -0.65 5.62 18.70
CA LEU A 123 0.43 6.54 19.07
C LEU A 123 1.76 5.83 19.38
N LEU A 124 1.74 4.50 19.53
CA LEU A 124 2.96 3.75 19.82
C LEU A 124 3.95 3.81 18.64
N PRO A 125 5.26 3.67 18.86
CA PRO A 125 6.21 3.54 17.78
C PRO A 125 5.86 2.36 16.85
N PRO A 126 6.13 2.42 15.53
CA PRO A 126 5.77 1.36 14.59
C PRO A 126 6.26 -0.03 15.01
N ARG A 127 7.46 -0.14 15.57
CA ARG A 127 8.00 -1.41 16.08
C ARG A 127 7.08 -2.07 17.11
N GLU A 128 6.50 -1.27 18.01
CA GLU A 128 5.59 -1.76 19.04
C GLU A 128 4.17 -1.97 18.48
N GLN A 129 3.75 -1.17 17.50
CA GLN A 129 2.47 -1.35 16.83
C GLN A 129 2.37 -2.67 16.05
N PHE A 130 3.49 -3.12 15.48
CA PHE A 130 3.61 -4.35 14.71
C PHE A 130 4.22 -5.49 15.53
N SER A 131 4.30 -5.36 16.86
CA SER A 131 4.79 -6.44 17.71
C SER A 131 3.83 -7.64 17.71
N GLU A 132 4.37 -8.85 17.72
CA GLU A 132 3.58 -10.09 17.61
C GLU A 132 2.52 -10.20 18.72
N GLY A 133 2.85 -9.80 19.95
CA GLY A 133 1.92 -9.80 21.08
C GLY A 133 0.73 -8.84 20.93
N ARG A 134 0.80 -7.88 20.00
CA ARG A 134 -0.30 -6.96 19.66
C ARG A 134 -1.10 -7.41 18.44
N LEU A 135 -0.50 -8.22 17.58
CA LEU A 135 -1.13 -8.73 16.35
C LEU A 135 -1.82 -10.07 16.58
N TYR A 136 -1.27 -10.89 17.49
CA TYR A 136 -1.67 -12.27 17.70
C TYR A 136 -1.77 -12.59 19.19
N ASN A 137 -2.82 -13.33 19.55
CA ASN A 137 -3.00 -13.89 20.88
C ASN A 137 -2.53 -15.35 20.88
N ILE A 138 -1.41 -15.60 21.56
CA ILE A 138 -0.79 -16.92 21.66
C ILE A 138 -1.63 -17.94 22.41
N LEU A 139 -2.46 -17.51 23.38
CA LEU A 139 -3.25 -18.42 24.21
C LEU A 139 -4.44 -19.00 23.44
N ASN A 140 -5.13 -18.12 22.71
CA ASN A 140 -6.34 -18.50 21.97
C ASN A 140 -6.07 -18.81 20.50
N GLN A 141 -4.82 -18.65 20.04
CA GLN A 141 -4.41 -18.75 18.65
C GLN A 141 -5.25 -17.88 17.69
N ARG A 142 -5.68 -16.71 18.17
CA ARG A 142 -6.54 -15.79 17.42
C ARG A 142 -5.78 -14.53 17.06
N VAL A 143 -6.02 -14.06 15.84
CA VAL A 143 -5.49 -12.79 15.36
C VAL A 143 -6.28 -11.65 16.02
N ILE A 144 -5.57 -10.76 16.69
CA ILE A 144 -6.15 -9.57 17.33
C ILE A 144 -6.42 -8.50 16.27
N ASN A 145 -5.43 -8.26 15.41
CA ASN A 145 -5.46 -7.21 14.38
C ASN A 145 -5.09 -7.76 13.00
N PRO A 146 -6.07 -8.25 12.20
CA PRO A 146 -5.78 -8.93 10.94
C PRO A 146 -5.21 -7.99 9.87
N THR A 147 -5.62 -6.73 9.88
CA THR A 147 -5.16 -5.72 8.91
C THR A 147 -3.67 -5.42 9.08
N LYS A 148 -3.20 -5.26 10.32
CA LYS A 148 -1.78 -5.01 10.60
C LYS A 148 -0.92 -6.26 10.39
N LEU A 149 -1.46 -7.45 10.68
CA LEU A 149 -0.77 -8.71 10.39
C LEU A 149 -0.57 -8.91 8.88
N ALA A 150 -1.59 -8.62 8.08
CA ALA A 150 -1.49 -8.70 6.62
C ALA A 150 -0.41 -7.76 6.06
N THR A 151 -0.33 -6.52 6.57
CA THR A 151 0.69 -5.55 6.13
C THR A 151 2.10 -5.92 6.58
N MET A 152 2.27 -6.54 7.76
CA MET A 152 3.55 -7.12 8.18
C MET A 152 3.95 -8.26 7.22
N ASN A 153 3.06 -9.23 7.00
CA ASN A 153 3.31 -10.35 6.11
C ASN A 153 3.65 -9.88 4.68
N GLU A 154 2.98 -8.86 4.18
CA GLU A 154 3.29 -8.31 2.85
C GLU A 154 4.70 -7.72 2.77
N LYS A 155 5.16 -7.00 3.81
CA LYS A 155 6.53 -6.48 3.88
C LYS A 155 7.55 -7.62 3.89
N ASP A 156 7.29 -8.67 4.64
CA ASP A 156 8.18 -9.83 4.72
C ASP A 156 8.24 -10.57 3.38
N GLN A 157 7.09 -10.78 2.74
CA GLN A 157 7.01 -11.39 1.41
C GLN A 157 7.73 -10.55 0.34
N ARG A 158 7.59 -9.22 0.36
CA ARG A 158 8.34 -8.34 -0.55
C ARG A 158 9.85 -8.48 -0.36
N THR A 159 10.31 -8.57 0.89
CA THR A 159 11.72 -8.75 1.22
C THR A 159 12.25 -10.10 0.72
N LEU A 160 11.50 -11.19 0.97
CA LEU A 160 11.84 -12.51 0.47
C LEU A 160 11.85 -12.57 -1.05
N ASN A 161 10.88 -11.95 -1.71
CA ASN A 161 10.82 -11.90 -3.18
C ASN A 161 12.01 -11.13 -3.76
N LYS A 162 12.44 -10.04 -3.11
CA LYS A 162 13.66 -9.33 -3.51
C LYS A 162 14.89 -10.22 -3.42
N ILE A 163 15.08 -10.94 -2.31
CA ILE A 163 16.22 -11.84 -2.10
C ILE A 163 16.22 -12.96 -3.15
N LYS A 164 15.06 -13.59 -3.37
CA LYS A 164 14.91 -14.67 -4.37
C LYS A 164 15.20 -14.17 -5.77
N LYS A 165 14.69 -13.00 -6.13
CA LYS A 165 14.93 -12.36 -7.42
C LYS A 165 16.42 -12.09 -7.62
N THR A 166 17.09 -11.47 -6.64
CA THR A 166 18.52 -11.16 -6.74
C THR A 166 19.36 -12.43 -6.85
N ALA A 167 19.05 -13.47 -6.08
CA ALA A 167 19.77 -14.75 -6.17
C ALA A 167 19.60 -15.42 -7.54
N TYR A 168 18.39 -15.37 -8.10
CA TYR A 168 18.12 -15.89 -9.44
C TYR A 168 18.86 -15.09 -10.52
N GLU A 169 18.82 -13.76 -10.46
CA GLU A 169 19.52 -12.88 -11.41
C GLU A 169 21.03 -13.10 -11.36
N THR A 170 21.64 -13.19 -10.17
CA THR A 170 23.07 -13.49 -10.02
C THR A 170 23.40 -14.85 -10.64
N LYS A 171 22.62 -15.89 -10.35
CA LYS A 171 22.82 -17.23 -10.93
C LYS A 171 22.72 -17.22 -12.46
N MET A 172 21.73 -16.53 -13.02
CA MET A 172 21.57 -16.44 -14.47
C MET A 172 22.68 -15.62 -15.13
N ARG A 173 23.19 -14.60 -14.45
CA ARG A 173 24.35 -13.84 -14.89
C ARG A 173 25.59 -14.72 -14.97
N GLU A 174 25.89 -15.47 -13.91
CA GLU A 174 27.03 -16.41 -13.88
C GLU A 174 26.93 -17.46 -15.00
N VAL A 175 25.74 -18.00 -15.25
CA VAL A 175 25.52 -18.93 -16.36
C VAL A 175 25.80 -18.25 -17.71
N GLY A 176 25.33 -17.02 -17.90
CA GLY A 176 25.58 -16.24 -19.11
C GLY A 176 27.07 -15.94 -19.32
N GLU A 177 27.76 -15.51 -18.26
CA GLU A 177 29.20 -15.24 -18.27
C GLU A 177 30.01 -16.50 -18.59
N ASN A 178 29.65 -17.65 -17.99
CA ASN A 178 30.31 -18.93 -18.27
C ASN A 178 30.09 -19.40 -19.72
N LEU A 179 28.88 -19.23 -20.26
CA LEU A 179 28.60 -19.55 -21.66
C LEU A 179 29.39 -18.63 -22.60
N GLN A 180 29.41 -17.33 -22.32
CA GLN A 180 30.17 -16.36 -23.10
C GLN A 180 31.67 -16.67 -23.07
N ALA A 181 32.24 -16.95 -21.89
CA ALA A 181 33.64 -17.34 -21.75
C ALA A 181 33.97 -18.60 -22.57
N ARG A 182 33.10 -19.62 -22.50
CA ARG A 182 33.26 -20.83 -23.30
C ARG A 182 33.21 -20.55 -24.80
N GLU A 183 32.27 -19.72 -25.26
CA GLU A 183 32.17 -19.35 -26.67
C GLU A 183 33.39 -18.57 -27.15
N THR A 184 33.92 -17.64 -26.33
CA THR A 184 35.14 -16.91 -26.65
C THR A 184 36.35 -17.84 -26.74
N ASP A 185 36.47 -18.81 -25.82
CA ASP A 185 37.56 -19.79 -25.82
C ASP A 185 37.50 -20.69 -27.08
N LEU A 186 36.30 -21.14 -27.46
CA LEU A 186 36.11 -21.91 -28.69
C LEU A 186 36.46 -21.10 -29.95
N CYS A 187 36.12 -19.80 -29.98
CA CYS A 187 36.48 -18.92 -31.09
C CYS A 187 38.01 -18.74 -31.20
N LEU A 188 38.71 -18.54 -30.08
CA LEU A 188 40.17 -18.44 -30.08
C LEU A 188 40.84 -19.73 -30.57
N ASN A 189 40.31 -20.88 -30.15
CA ASN A 189 40.81 -22.19 -30.59
C ASN A 189 40.56 -22.45 -32.09
N ARG A 190 39.49 -21.88 -32.68
CA ARG A 190 39.23 -22.01 -34.13
C ARG A 190 40.33 -21.37 -34.99
N TYR A 191 40.84 -20.21 -34.59
CA TYR A 191 41.95 -19.54 -35.28
C TYR A 191 43.31 -20.24 -35.09
N ALA A 192 43.42 -21.22 -34.18
CA ALA A 192 44.66 -21.94 -33.95
C ALA A 192 45.03 -22.88 -35.11
N HIS A 193 44.05 -23.43 -35.83
CA HIS A 193 44.33 -24.31 -36.98
C HIS A 193 45.06 -23.56 -38.09
N GLU A 194 44.56 -22.39 -38.49
CA GLU A 194 45.19 -21.58 -39.54
C GLU A 194 46.60 -21.13 -39.16
N ARG A 195 46.85 -20.78 -37.88
CA ARG A 195 48.20 -20.47 -37.38
C ARG A 195 49.14 -21.67 -37.48
N HIS A 196 48.65 -22.88 -37.21
CA HIS A 196 49.47 -24.10 -37.35
C HIS A 196 49.87 -24.36 -38.81
N ILE A 197 48.96 -24.14 -39.77
CA ILE A 197 49.31 -24.24 -41.19
C ILE A 197 50.40 -23.23 -41.54
N GLN A 198 50.28 -21.98 -41.06
CA GLN A 198 51.27 -20.94 -41.35
C GLN A 198 52.67 -21.29 -40.84
N SER A 199 52.78 -21.94 -39.68
CA SER A 199 54.09 -22.39 -39.16
C SER A 199 54.74 -23.48 -40.03
N GLN A 200 53.95 -24.23 -40.80
CA GLN A 200 54.43 -25.28 -41.71
C GLN A 200 54.64 -24.78 -43.15
N LEU A 201 54.36 -23.50 -43.44
CA LEU A 201 54.60 -22.92 -44.77
C LEU A 201 56.08 -22.83 -45.12
N HIS A 202 56.93 -22.69 -44.11
CA HIS A 202 58.37 -22.77 -44.31
C HIS A 202 58.75 -24.25 -44.35
N GLU A 203 59.42 -24.70 -45.41
CA GLU A 203 59.81 -26.11 -45.64
C GLU A 203 60.82 -26.65 -44.62
N TYR A 204 61.09 -25.88 -43.57
CA TYR A 204 62.02 -26.14 -42.48
C TYR A 204 61.49 -25.56 -41.17
N ASP A 205 61.91 -26.14 -40.05
CA ASP A 205 61.60 -25.66 -38.72
C ASP A 205 62.35 -24.36 -38.43
N VAL A 206 61.62 -23.27 -38.17
CA VAL A 206 62.19 -21.94 -37.95
C VAL A 206 63.11 -21.88 -36.71
N LEU A 207 62.91 -22.76 -35.73
CA LEU A 207 63.71 -22.78 -34.49
C LEU A 207 64.97 -23.64 -34.60
N SER A 208 64.90 -24.78 -35.30
CA SER A 208 66.04 -25.70 -35.44
C SER A 208 66.72 -25.65 -36.80
N ASN A 209 66.16 -24.91 -37.77
CA ASN A 209 66.56 -24.88 -39.18
C ASN A 209 66.66 -26.26 -39.84
N GLN A 210 66.00 -27.28 -39.29
CA GLN A 210 65.97 -28.61 -39.89
C GLN A 210 64.88 -28.66 -40.98
N PRO A 211 65.18 -29.21 -42.16
CA PRO A 211 64.18 -29.33 -43.21
C PRO A 211 63.10 -30.34 -42.81
N TYR A 212 61.88 -30.13 -43.28
CA TYR A 212 60.77 -31.07 -43.14
C TYR A 212 60.72 -32.12 -44.25
N VAL A 213 61.59 -32.00 -45.26
CA VAL A 213 61.68 -32.90 -46.42
C VAL A 213 63.15 -33.27 -46.65
N GLY A 214 63.44 -34.52 -47.03
CA GLY A 214 64.80 -35.00 -47.32
C GLY A 214 65.31 -36.10 -46.38
N ARG A 215 66.62 -36.38 -46.42
CA ARG A 215 67.24 -37.54 -45.76
C ARG A 215 67.30 -37.43 -44.23
N ASP A 216 67.44 -36.21 -43.70
CA ASP A 216 67.50 -35.91 -42.25
C ASP A 216 66.29 -35.08 -41.80
N ALA A 217 65.13 -35.32 -42.42
CA ALA A 217 63.94 -34.52 -42.20
C ALA A 217 63.32 -34.74 -40.81
N LYS A 218 62.89 -33.64 -40.17
CA LYS A 218 62.11 -33.73 -38.93
C LYS A 218 60.65 -34.11 -39.26
N PRO A 219 60.04 -35.07 -38.54
CA PRO A 219 58.66 -35.45 -38.80
C PRO A 219 57.70 -34.28 -38.52
N ILE A 220 56.83 -33.99 -39.49
CA ILE A 220 55.80 -32.95 -39.36
C ILE A 220 54.73 -33.44 -38.38
N VAL A 221 54.63 -32.81 -37.22
CA VAL A 221 53.54 -33.06 -36.27
C VAL A 221 52.28 -32.41 -36.80
N HIS A 222 51.28 -33.23 -37.09
CA HIS A 222 50.00 -32.72 -37.57
C HIS A 222 49.21 -32.16 -36.38
N PRO A 223 48.66 -30.95 -36.47
CA PRO A 223 47.81 -30.42 -35.42
C PRO A 223 46.62 -31.34 -35.18
N ARG A 224 46.19 -31.46 -33.92
CA ARG A 224 44.94 -32.15 -33.56
C ARG A 224 43.68 -31.33 -33.89
N THR A 225 43.86 -30.13 -34.43
CA THR A 225 42.76 -29.28 -34.90
C THR A 225 42.48 -29.59 -36.37
N HIS A 226 41.26 -29.33 -36.84
CA HIS A 226 40.85 -29.58 -38.23
C HIS A 226 40.57 -28.27 -38.95
N ALA A 227 40.88 -28.23 -40.25
CA ALA A 227 40.51 -27.13 -41.13
C ALA A 227 39.00 -26.97 -41.21
N ALA A 228 38.54 -25.75 -41.50
CA ALA A 228 37.15 -25.56 -41.89
C ALA A 228 36.86 -26.39 -43.14
N LEU A 229 35.86 -27.28 -43.07
CA LEU A 229 35.43 -28.07 -44.22
C LEU A 229 34.97 -27.15 -45.35
N THR A 230 35.36 -27.49 -46.58
CA THR A 230 34.84 -26.80 -47.76
C THR A 230 33.36 -27.11 -47.97
N ALA A 231 32.65 -26.26 -48.72
CA ALA A 231 31.23 -26.44 -49.00
C ALA A 231 30.93 -27.82 -49.61
N TRP A 232 31.79 -28.30 -50.51
CA TRP A 232 31.67 -29.63 -51.12
C TRP A 232 31.89 -30.78 -50.13
N GLN A 233 32.96 -30.74 -49.32
CA GLN A 233 33.23 -31.74 -48.28
C GLN A 233 32.13 -31.81 -47.22
N THR A 234 31.48 -30.67 -46.95
CA THR A 234 30.33 -30.61 -46.06
C THR A 234 29.15 -31.41 -46.66
N ILE A 235 28.85 -31.20 -47.94
CA ILE A 235 27.75 -31.88 -48.62
C ILE A 235 28.00 -33.40 -48.64
N GLU A 236 29.24 -33.84 -48.89
CA GLU A 236 29.61 -35.26 -48.90
C GLU A 236 29.56 -35.92 -47.51
N SER A 237 29.96 -35.19 -46.46
CA SER A 237 29.97 -35.72 -45.09
C SER A 237 28.61 -35.67 -44.40
N GLY A 238 27.64 -34.92 -44.94
CA GLY A 238 26.33 -34.73 -44.33
C GLY A 238 26.34 -33.97 -43.00
N LEU A 239 27.49 -33.38 -42.62
CA LEU A 239 27.64 -32.59 -41.39
C LEU A 239 27.15 -31.16 -41.62
N LEU A 240 26.18 -30.68 -40.84
CA LEU A 240 25.68 -29.31 -40.97
C LEU A 240 26.79 -28.27 -40.71
N VAL A 241 26.99 -27.32 -41.64
CA VAL A 241 27.88 -26.16 -41.48
C VAL A 241 27.30 -25.21 -40.43
N ASN A 242 27.54 -25.46 -39.15
CA ASN A 242 27.24 -24.49 -38.11
C ASN A 242 28.37 -23.46 -37.93
N ASN A 243 29.06 -23.09 -39.01
CA ASN A 243 30.27 -22.25 -38.98
C ASN A 243 30.07 -20.79 -39.43
N ARG A 244 28.83 -20.33 -39.64
CA ARG A 244 28.51 -18.91 -39.84
C ARG A 244 27.94 -18.29 -38.57
N ILE A 245 28.81 -17.68 -37.76
CA ILE A 245 28.41 -16.54 -36.93
C ILE A 245 28.68 -15.31 -37.79
N ALA A 246 27.70 -14.92 -38.60
CA ALA A 246 27.69 -13.55 -39.12
C ALA A 246 27.41 -12.61 -37.94
N PRO A 247 28.07 -11.44 -37.84
CA PRO A 247 27.63 -10.44 -36.89
C PRO A 247 26.23 -10.01 -37.32
N LYS A 248 25.25 -10.09 -36.42
CA LYS A 248 24.00 -9.34 -36.55
C LYS A 248 24.35 -7.86 -36.48
N SER A 249 24.73 -7.28 -37.63
CA SER A 249 24.71 -5.84 -37.81
C SER A 249 23.25 -5.41 -37.76
N ALA A 250 22.92 -4.65 -36.70
CA ALA A 250 21.67 -3.92 -36.61
C ALA A 250 21.57 -3.02 -37.84
N SER A 251 20.73 -3.40 -38.80
CA SER A 251 20.32 -2.53 -39.89
C SER A 251 19.29 -1.58 -39.32
N ALA A 252 19.75 -0.38 -38.99
CA ALA A 252 18.90 0.80 -38.93
C ALA A 252 18.13 0.89 -40.25
N SER A 253 16.82 0.75 -40.19
CA SER A 253 15.90 1.30 -41.19
C SER A 253 15.02 2.30 -40.47
N LEU A 254 15.35 3.57 -40.68
CA LEU A 254 14.50 4.70 -40.35
C LEU A 254 13.22 4.65 -41.20
N VAL A 255 12.10 4.89 -40.50
CA VAL A 255 11.09 5.91 -40.82
C VAL A 255 10.65 6.02 -42.29
N ASN A 256 9.43 5.57 -42.57
CA ASN A 256 8.41 6.49 -43.04
C ASN A 256 6.99 5.96 -42.83
N SER A 257 6.10 6.92 -42.69
CA SER A 257 4.79 6.93 -42.04
C SER A 257 3.62 6.41 -42.87
N SER A 258 2.54 6.12 -42.13
CA SER A 258 1.12 6.14 -42.50
C SER A 258 0.63 5.13 -43.55
N THR A 259 -0.22 4.20 -43.13
CA THR A 259 -1.68 4.33 -43.28
C THR A 259 -2.40 3.27 -42.46
N SER A 260 -3.48 3.72 -41.84
CA SER A 260 -4.36 3.09 -40.87
C SER A 260 -5.25 1.96 -41.43
N GLN A 261 -5.55 1.03 -40.52
CA GLN A 261 -6.80 0.25 -40.37
C GLN A 261 -7.17 -0.79 -41.44
N SER A 262 -7.22 -2.06 -41.04
CA SER A 262 -8.46 -2.71 -40.61
C SER A 262 -8.25 -4.21 -40.33
N ARG A 263 -8.94 -4.70 -39.30
CA ARG A 263 -9.06 -6.11 -38.87
C ARG A 263 -9.71 -6.97 -39.97
N PRO A 264 -9.44 -8.30 -39.99
CA PRO A 264 -10.39 -9.24 -39.36
C PRO A 264 -9.65 -10.35 -38.58
N SER A 265 -9.99 -10.62 -37.31
CA SER A 265 -10.88 -11.72 -36.88
C SER A 265 -10.83 -12.97 -37.77
N THR A 266 -10.43 -14.12 -37.22
CA THR A 266 -11.19 -15.39 -37.23
C THR A 266 -10.36 -16.54 -36.64
N GLN A 267 -10.96 -17.18 -35.61
CA GLN A 267 -10.89 -18.58 -35.18
C GLN A 267 -9.57 -19.35 -35.22
N GLN A 268 -9.20 -19.93 -34.07
CA GLN A 268 -8.90 -21.37 -33.94
C GLN A 268 -9.11 -21.77 -32.47
N VAL A 269 -10.06 -22.66 -32.15
CA VAL A 269 -10.02 -24.14 -32.21
C VAL A 269 -9.61 -24.72 -30.85
N ARG A 270 -10.49 -25.60 -30.37
CA ARG A 270 -10.32 -26.51 -29.23
C ARG A 270 -9.18 -27.49 -29.52
N ASP A 271 -8.45 -27.90 -28.48
CA ASP A 271 -8.19 -29.31 -28.15
C ASP A 271 -7.34 -29.38 -26.87
N THR A 272 -7.91 -29.90 -25.77
CA THR A 272 -7.72 -31.24 -25.21
C THR A 272 -6.27 -31.59 -24.86
N GLY A 273 -6.00 -31.87 -23.58
CA GLY A 273 -4.76 -32.54 -23.21
C GLY A 273 -4.38 -32.42 -21.74
N THR A 274 -4.95 -33.29 -20.90
CA THR A 274 -4.29 -34.04 -19.81
C THR A 274 -3.40 -33.28 -18.82
N GLY A 275 -3.78 -33.30 -17.53
CA GLY A 275 -2.86 -32.90 -16.46
C GLY A 275 -3.45 -33.09 -15.07
N VAL A 276 -3.57 -34.35 -14.64
CA VAL A 276 -3.86 -34.78 -13.27
C VAL A 276 -3.00 -33.98 -12.27
N LYS A 277 -3.63 -33.20 -11.39
CA LYS A 277 -3.00 -32.71 -10.15
C LYS A 277 -3.72 -33.34 -8.96
N LYS A 278 -3.02 -34.28 -8.31
CA LYS A 278 -3.37 -34.81 -6.99
C LYS A 278 -3.20 -33.69 -5.95
N SER A 279 -4.26 -33.35 -5.23
CA SER A 279 -4.21 -32.53 -4.03
C SER A 279 -3.93 -33.43 -2.83
N ASN A 280 -2.79 -33.24 -2.17
CA ASN A 280 -2.52 -33.80 -0.85
C ASN A 280 -3.28 -32.97 0.20
N VAL A 281 -4.49 -33.38 0.54
CA VAL A 281 -5.22 -32.90 1.73
C VAL A 281 -5.26 -34.07 2.72
N LEU A 282 -4.50 -33.95 3.80
CA LEU A 282 -4.61 -34.83 4.96
C LEU A 282 -5.86 -34.41 5.74
N VAL A 283 -6.90 -35.23 5.65
CA VAL A 283 -8.07 -35.18 6.53
C VAL A 283 -7.76 -36.05 7.75
N VAL A 284 -7.70 -35.44 8.93
CA VAL A 284 -7.60 -36.16 10.21
C VAL A 284 -9.03 -36.43 10.69
N GLU A 285 -9.53 -37.64 10.48
CA GLU A 285 -10.80 -38.10 11.03
C GLU A 285 -10.74 -38.17 12.56
N HIS A 286 -11.72 -37.55 13.22
CA HIS A 286 -11.99 -37.71 14.64
C HIS A 286 -12.97 -38.87 14.81
N SER A 287 -12.58 -39.89 15.57
CA SER A 287 -13.50 -40.94 16.04
C SER A 287 -14.17 -40.50 17.37
N PRO A 288 -15.50 -40.67 17.52
CA PRO A 288 -16.20 -40.37 18.76
C PRO A 288 -16.07 -41.52 19.77
N GLY A 289 -15.45 -41.25 20.91
CA GLY A 289 -15.39 -42.14 22.06
C GLY A 289 -16.69 -42.13 22.87
N THR A 290 -17.25 -43.32 23.03
CA THR A 290 -18.50 -43.67 23.71
C THR A 290 -18.57 -43.22 25.17
N ILE A 291 -19.72 -42.65 25.53
CA ILE A 291 -20.19 -42.38 26.90
C ILE A 291 -20.47 -43.72 27.59
N GLN A 292 -19.85 -43.97 28.75
CA GLN A 292 -20.35 -44.92 29.74
C GLN A 292 -20.66 -44.21 31.05
N VAL A 293 -21.91 -44.39 31.45
CA VAL A 293 -22.55 -43.99 32.69
C VAL A 293 -22.11 -44.95 33.79
N CYS A 294 -21.66 -44.40 34.92
CA CYS A 294 -21.81 -44.91 36.28
C CYS A 294 -21.71 -43.72 37.24
#